data_AF-A0A2S9G5M7-F1
#
_entry.id   AF-A0A2S9G5M7-F1
#
_cell.length_a   1.000
_cell.length_b   1.000
_cell.length_c   1.000
_cell.angle_alpha   90.00
_cell.angle_beta   90.00
_cell.angle_gamma   90.00
#
_symmetry.space_group_name_H-M   'P 1'
#
loop_
_entity.id
_entity.type
_entity.pdbx_description
1 polymer ?
#
loop_
_entity_poly.entity_id
_entity_poly.type
_entity_poly.pdbx_seq_one_letter_code
_entity_poly.pdbx_strand_id
1 'polypeptide(L)' 'YSCDRSVRINAEIHAVGGRDDHRVDAELLRQWEIHTESAFTFTLFDGGHFYVDRQIADVAELVSCT' A
#
# COMPACT_ATOMS: atom_id res chain seq x y z
N TYR A 1 11.28 18.09 -11.63
CA TYR A 1 10.52 17.77 -10.40
C TYR A 1 11.52 17.68 -9.26
N SER A 2 11.41 18.55 -8.25
CA SER A 2 12.23 18.50 -7.04
C SER A 2 11.28 18.42 -5.85
N CYS A 3 11.09 17.22 -5.33
CA CYS A 3 10.36 16.99 -4.09
C CYS A 3 11.39 16.58 -3.03
N ASP A 4 11.34 17.22 -1.88
CA ASP A 4 12.23 16.87 -0.77
C ASP A 4 11.86 15.49 -0.24
N ARG A 5 12.86 14.71 0.20
CA ARG A 5 12.65 13.36 0.74
C ARG A 5 11.80 13.34 2.02
N SER A 6 11.69 14.49 2.70
CA SER A 6 10.89 14.67 3.91
C SER A 6 9.46 15.12 3.65
N VAL A 7 9.06 15.33 2.39
CA VAL A 7 7.67 15.72 2.09
C VAL A 7 6.73 14.59 2.46
N ARG A 8 5.72 14.94 3.25
CA ARG A 8 4.64 14.06 3.69
C ARG A 8 3.30 14.58 3.21
N ILE A 9 2.35 13.68 3.03
CA ILE A 9 0.97 14.02 2.68
C ILE A 9 0.09 14.06 3.92
N ASN A 10 -0.90 14.96 3.93
CA ASN A 10 -1.96 15.02 4.93
C ASN A 10 -3.17 14.19 4.46
N ALA A 11 -2.91 12.92 4.16
CA ALA A 11 -3.93 11.96 3.75
C ALA A 11 -3.58 10.58 4.29
N GLU A 12 -4.60 9.80 4.63
CA GLU A 12 -4.42 8.43 5.06
C GLU A 12 -3.82 7.59 3.93
N ILE A 13 -2.86 6.72 4.29
CA ILE A 13 -2.24 5.79 3.35
C ILE A 13 -2.64 4.39 3.76
N HIS A 14 -3.33 3.69 2.86
CA HIS A 14 -3.53 2.25 2.96
C HIS A 14 -2.62 1.56 1.95
N ALA A 15 -1.53 0.95 2.42
CA ALA A 15 -0.62 0.18 1.58
C ALA A 15 -1.13 -1.26 1.42
N VAL A 16 -1.17 -1.73 0.17
CA VAL A 16 -1.54 -3.11 -0.17
C VAL A 16 -0.37 -3.79 -0.88
N GLY A 17 -0.16 -5.08 -0.63
CA GLY A 17 0.91 -5.84 -1.30
C GLY A 17 0.66 -7.34 -1.33
N GLY A 18 1.38 -8.03 -2.21
CA GLY A 18 1.35 -9.49 -2.33
C GLY A 18 2.39 -10.15 -1.42
N ARG A 19 2.00 -11.20 -0.69
CA ARG A 19 2.89 -11.94 0.23
C ARG A 19 4.07 -12.60 -0.48
N ASP A 20 3.85 -13.07 -1.70
CA ASP A 20 4.85 -13.75 -2.53
C ASP A 20 5.39 -12.84 -3.63
N ASP A 21 5.27 -11.50 -3.46
CA ASP A 21 5.84 -10.55 -4.40
C ASP A 21 7.35 -10.48 -4.25
N HIS A 22 8.06 -11.06 -5.22
CA HIS A 22 9.52 -11.06 -5.26
C HIS A 22 10.12 -9.71 -5.70
N ARG A 23 9.30 -8.76 -6.15
CA ARG A 23 9.74 -7.45 -6.64
C ARG A 23 9.58 -6.35 -5.59
N VAL A 24 8.62 -6.51 -4.69
CA VAL A 24 8.30 -5.50 -3.68
C VAL A 24 8.23 -6.19 -2.32
N ASP A 25 9.30 -6.02 -1.53
CA ASP A 25 9.32 -6.53 -0.17
C ASP A 25 8.25 -5.82 0.69
N ALA A 26 7.57 -6.60 1.52
CA ALA A 26 6.58 -6.08 2.48
C ALA A 26 7.19 -5.02 3.42
N GLU A 27 8.50 -5.12 3.71
CA GLU A 27 9.21 -4.14 4.54
C GLU A 27 9.38 -2.80 3.83
N LEU A 28 9.57 -2.80 2.50
CA LEU A 28 9.60 -1.58 1.69
C LEU A 28 8.21 -0.93 1.60
N LEU A 29 7.15 -1.74 1.55
CA LEU A 29 5.78 -1.23 1.60
C LEU A 29 5.46 -0.58 2.95
N ARG A 30 5.95 -1.14 4.06
CA ARG A 30 5.76 -0.53 5.39
C ARG A 30 6.45 0.82 5.53
N GLN A 31 7.55 1.05 4.83
CA GLN A 31 8.23 2.35 4.87
C GLN A 31 7.37 3.51 4.34
N TRP A 32 6.25 3.24 3.66
CA TRP A 32 5.29 4.28 3.30
C TRP A 32 4.63 4.98 4.49
N GLU A 33 4.69 4.40 5.68
CA GLU A 33 4.27 5.07 6.93
C GLU A 33 4.97 6.42 7.13
N ILE A 34 6.25 6.54 6.76
CA ILE A 34 7.00 7.78 6.97
C ILE A 34 6.56 8.93 6.04
N HIS A 35 5.75 8.62 5.02
CA HIS A 35 5.30 9.56 4.00
C HIS A 35 3.92 10.18 4.30
N THR A 36 3.27 9.83 5.40
CA THR A 36 2.00 10.45 5.83
C THR A 36 2.11 11.08 7.20
N GLU A 37 1.37 12.17 7.40
CA GLU A 37 1.09 12.75 8.72
C GLU A 37 -0.26 12.27 9.30
N SER A 38 -0.97 11.42 8.57
CA SER A 38 -2.27 10.83 8.92
C SER A 38 -2.15 9.33 9.17
N ALA A 39 -3.27 8.61 9.27
CA ALA A 39 -3.27 7.17 9.54
C ALA A 39 -2.56 6.38 8.42
N PHE A 40 -1.73 5.42 8.84
CA PHE A 40 -1.16 4.41 7.96
C PHE A 40 -1.76 3.05 8.27
N THR A 41 -2.18 2.34 7.24
CA THR A 41 -2.70 0.98 7.33
C THR A 41 -2.06 0.10 6.25
N PHE A 42 -1.93 -1.19 6.53
CA PHE A 42 -1.21 -2.12 5.66
C PHE A 42 -1.89 -3.48 5.61
N THR A 43 -2.18 -3.95 4.40
CA THR A 43 -2.80 -5.25 4.16
C THR A 43 -1.96 -6.06 3.17
N LEU A 44 -1.71 -7.32 3.52
CA LEU A 44 -1.08 -8.28 2.64
C LEU A 44 -2.10 -9.27 2.10
N PHE A 45 -2.03 -9.49 0.81
CA PHE A 45 -2.83 -10.41 0.04
C PHE A 45 -1.99 -11.61 -0.38
N ASP A 46 -2.61 -12.77 -0.54
CA ASP A 46 -1.87 -13.97 -1.00
C ASP A 46 -1.64 -13.90 -2.52
N GLY A 47 -0.42 -14.21 -2.94
CA GLY A 47 0.02 -14.13 -4.34
C GLY A 47 1.22 -13.19 -4.56
N GLY A 48 1.68 -13.15 -5.81
CA GLY A 48 2.80 -12.31 -6.24
C GLY A 48 2.38 -10.89 -6.61
N HIS A 49 3.19 -10.22 -7.43
CA HIS A 49 2.97 -8.82 -7.84
C HIS A 49 1.58 -8.50 -8.42
N PHE A 50 0.94 -9.48 -9.05
CA PHE A 50 -0.41 -9.35 -9.64
C PHE A 50 -1.52 -9.94 -8.75
N TYR A 51 -1.35 -9.93 -7.42
CA TYR A 51 -2.37 -10.42 -6.47
C TYR A 51 -3.75 -9.78 -6.71
N VAL A 52 -3.78 -8.51 -7.16
CA VAL A 52 -4.99 -7.75 -7.47
C VAL A 52 -5.85 -8.44 -8.55
N ASP A 53 -5.25 -9.08 -9.55
CA ASP A 53 -6.00 -9.73 -10.64
C ASP A 53 -6.91 -10.87 -10.14
N ARG A 54 -6.49 -11.55 -9.07
CA ARG A 54 -7.25 -12.64 -8.44
C ARG A 54 -8.16 -12.20 -7.30
N GLN A 55 -7.95 -11.00 -6.76
CA GLN A 55 -8.61 -10.50 -5.54
C GLN A 55 -9.18 -9.08 -5.74
N ILE A 56 -9.57 -8.75 -6.97
CA ILE A 56 -10.17 -7.46 -7.32
C ILE A 56 -11.39 -7.13 -6.47
N ALA A 57 -12.18 -8.14 -6.06
CA ALA A 57 -13.35 -7.94 -5.21
C ALA A 57 -12.96 -7.47 -3.80
N ASP A 58 -11.99 -8.12 -3.16
CA ASP A 58 -11.50 -7.76 -1.83
C ASP A 58 -10.78 -6.40 -1.84
N VAL A 59 -10.01 -6.11 -2.90
CA VAL A 59 -9.38 -4.80 -3.07
C VAL A 59 -10.42 -3.70 -3.31
N ALA A 60 -11.49 -4.00 -4.07
CA ALA A 60 -12.58 -3.06 -4.33
C ALA A 60 -13.37 -2.74 -3.05
N GLU A 61 -13.67 -3.73 -2.21
CA GLU A 61 -14.27 -3.50 -0.89
C GLU A 61 -13.39 -2.60 -0.01
N LEU A 62 -12.07 -2.81 -0.05
CA LEU A 62 -11.13 -2.06 0.77
C LEU A 62 -11.02 -0.57 0.39
N VAL A 63 -11.18 -0.23 -0.89
CA VAL A 63 -11.14 1.17 -1.38
C VAL A 63 -12.52 1.81 -1.49
N SER A 64 -13.59 1.02 -1.45
CA SER A 64 -14.96 1.51 -1.49
C SER A 64 -15.36 2.02 -0.10
N CYS A 65 -15.17 3.32 0.14
CA CYS A 65 -15.85 3.99 1.25
C CYS A 65 -17.36 3.76 1.13
N THR A 66 -17.95 3.07 2.11
CA THR A 66 -19.39 3.15 2.38
C THR A 66 -19.64 4.19 3.46
#